data_AF-A0A4Y2LJE4-F1
#
_entry.id   AF-A0A4Y2LJE4-F1
#
_cell.length_a   1.000
_cell.length_b   1.000
_cell.length_c   1.000
_cell.angle_alpha   90.00
_cell.angle_beta   90.00
_cell.angle_gamma   90.00
#
_symmetry.space_group_name_H-M   'P 1'
#
loop_
_entity.id
_entity.type
_entity.pdbx_description
1 polymer ?
#
loop_
_entity_poly.entity_id
_entity_poly.type
_entity_poly.pdbx_seq_one_letter_code
_entity_poly.pdbx_strand_id
1 'polypeptide(L)'
;GGITVSVKGTNLNAVQYPYMYVIVEGDEFNDTCIVESQTEMKCKSPRVPAEKLNFSGNALPIELEYGFRMDNVAQVQNLSSNPGHSKFMMYPDPIYYPFSEKNGIKYFRNDYLTIDGMNLDGASQESNVVIPIGTSCFIFN
;
A
#
# COMPACT_ATOMS: atom_id res chain seq x y z
N GLY A 1 -0.21 2.22 -4.15
CA GLY A 1 -1.29 1.26 -3.85
C GLY A 1 -0.86 -0.17 -4.16
N GLY A 2 -1.66 -1.18 -3.83
CA GLY A 2 -1.41 -2.59 -4.09
C GLY A 2 -0.65 -3.36 -2.99
N ILE A 3 -0.25 -2.66 -1.92
CA ILE A 3 0.33 -3.30 -0.73
C ILE A 3 -0.75 -4.01 0.09
N THR A 4 -0.37 -5.07 0.78
CA THR A 4 -1.30 -5.84 1.63
C THR A 4 -1.50 -5.12 2.96
N VAL A 5 -2.76 -4.86 3.32
CA VAL A 5 -3.19 -4.26 4.59
C VAL A 5 -3.90 -5.34 5.41
N SER A 6 -3.36 -5.66 6.58
CA SER A 6 -4.01 -6.57 7.53
C SER A 6 -5.09 -5.83 8.32
N VAL A 7 -6.33 -6.35 8.28
CA VAL A 7 -7.48 -5.74 8.95
C VAL A 7 -8.01 -6.70 10.01
N LYS A 8 -8.17 -6.18 11.22
CA LYS A 8 -8.74 -6.91 12.36
C LYS A 8 -10.13 -6.40 12.67
N GLY A 9 -11.04 -7.32 12.98
CA GLY A 9 -12.43 -7.01 13.26
C GLY A 9 -13.17 -8.21 13.84
N THR A 10 -14.48 -8.25 13.61
CA THR A 10 -15.35 -9.35 14.04
C THR A 10 -16.35 -9.68 12.93
N ASN A 11 -16.75 -10.95 12.85
CA ASN A 11 -17.71 -11.47 11.86
C ASN A 11 -17.31 -11.20 10.40
N LEU A 12 -16.01 -11.13 10.09
CA LEU A 12 -15.53 -10.81 8.75
C LEU A 12 -15.87 -11.89 7.71
N ASN A 13 -16.05 -13.14 8.15
CA ASN A 13 -16.47 -14.27 7.31
C ASN A 13 -17.94 -14.26 6.90
N ALA A 14 -18.75 -13.31 7.40
CA ALA A 14 -20.14 -13.16 6.99
C ALA A 14 -20.28 -12.43 5.64
N VAL A 15 -19.21 -11.81 5.13
CA VAL A 15 -19.20 -10.99 3.93
C VAL A 15 -18.52 -11.76 2.80
N GLN A 16 -19.13 -11.79 1.61
CA GLN A 16 -18.61 -12.58 0.48
C GLN A 16 -17.55 -11.85 -0.34
N TYR A 17 -17.76 -10.57 -0.65
CA TYR A 17 -16.89 -9.78 -1.54
C TYR A 17 -16.50 -8.43 -0.92
N PRO A 18 -15.79 -8.41 0.22
CA PRO A 18 -15.38 -7.16 0.83
C PRO A 18 -14.31 -6.45 0.00
N TYR A 19 -14.35 -5.12 0.02
CA TYR A 19 -13.26 -4.29 -0.52
C TYR A 19 -13.02 -3.07 0.37
N MET A 20 -11.79 -2.57 0.36
CA MET A 20 -11.45 -1.31 1.00
C MET A 20 -11.45 -0.20 -0.04
N TYR A 21 -11.81 1.02 0.38
CA TYR A 21 -11.81 2.18 -0.50
C TYR A 21 -11.17 3.39 0.16
N VAL A 22 -10.70 4.32 -0.67
CA VAL A 22 -10.30 5.68 -0.30
C VAL A 22 -11.03 6.69 -1.16
N ILE A 23 -11.26 7.89 -0.63
CA ILE A 23 -11.89 8.99 -1.37
C ILE A 23 -10.84 10.05 -1.70
N VAL A 24 -10.73 10.41 -2.98
CA VAL A 24 -9.81 11.45 -3.47
C VAL A 24 -10.58 12.34 -4.43
N GLU A 25 -10.68 13.64 -4.10
CA GLU A 25 -11.43 14.64 -4.88
C GLU A 25 -12.91 14.26 -5.15
N GLY A 26 -13.51 13.48 -4.24
CA GLY A 26 -14.88 12.98 -4.36
C GLY A 26 -15.03 11.66 -5.11
N ASP A 27 -13.96 11.15 -5.71
CA ASP A 27 -13.96 9.85 -6.38
C ASP A 27 -13.52 8.72 -5.44
N GLU A 28 -14.22 7.59 -5.53
CA GLU A 28 -13.90 6.37 -4.79
C GLU A 28 -12.89 5.52 -5.58
N PHE A 29 -11.77 5.19 -4.93
CA PHE A 29 -10.80 4.20 -5.41
C PHE A 29 -10.82 3.01 -4.47
N ASN A 30 -10.97 1.80 -5.02
CA ASN A 30 -11.08 0.59 -4.21
C ASN A 30 -10.16 -0.54 -4.68
N ASP A 31 -9.94 -1.50 -3.79
CA ASP A 31 -9.35 -2.79 -4.12
C ASP A 31 -9.83 -3.86 -3.12
N THR A 32 -9.75 -5.12 -3.57
CA THR A 32 -10.37 -6.28 -2.94
C THR A 32 -9.76 -6.65 -1.59
N CYS A 33 -10.58 -7.30 -0.76
CA CYS A 33 -10.17 -7.94 0.48
C CYS A 33 -10.44 -9.44 0.41
N ILE A 34 -9.52 -10.22 0.98
CA ILE A 34 -9.62 -11.66 1.15
C ILE A 34 -9.81 -11.93 2.64
N VAL A 35 -10.94 -12.55 3.01
CA VAL A 35 -11.22 -12.92 4.39
C VAL A 35 -10.44 -14.18 4.75
N GLU A 36 -9.66 -14.12 5.84
CA GLU A 36 -8.88 -15.25 6.32
C GLU A 36 -9.57 -15.96 7.50
N SER A 37 -10.28 -15.21 8.35
CA SER A 37 -11.02 -15.75 9.48
C SER A 37 -12.18 -14.84 9.90
N GLN A 38 -12.93 -15.23 10.95
CA GLN A 38 -13.97 -14.38 11.54
C GLN A 38 -13.42 -13.03 12.07
N THR A 39 -12.12 -12.95 12.37
CA THR A 39 -11.48 -11.78 12.99
C THR A 39 -10.40 -11.12 12.16
N GLU A 40 -10.01 -11.71 11.02
CA GLU A 40 -8.91 -11.22 10.20
C GLU A 40 -9.22 -11.30 8.70
N MET A 41 -8.84 -10.26 7.97
CA MET A 41 -8.84 -10.23 6.51
C MET A 41 -7.63 -9.45 5.99
N LYS A 42 -7.22 -9.74 4.75
CA LYS A 42 -6.15 -9.04 4.04
C LYS A 42 -6.73 -8.26 2.88
N CYS A 43 -6.53 -6.96 2.88
CA CYS A 43 -6.96 -6.08 1.80
C CYS A 43 -5.77 -5.63 0.95
N LYS A 44 -6.02 -5.31 -0.31
CA LYS A 44 -5.09 -4.55 -1.11
C LYS A 44 -5.38 -3.06 -0.94
N SER A 45 -4.34 -2.26 -0.70
CA SER A 45 -4.53 -0.81 -0.65
C SER A 45 -4.92 -0.28 -2.02
N PRO A 46 -5.91 0.63 -2.13
CA PRO A 46 -6.36 1.12 -3.43
C PRO A 46 -5.24 1.81 -4.22
N ARG A 47 -5.27 1.66 -5.55
CA ARG A 47 -4.41 2.41 -6.45
C ARG A 47 -5.10 3.71 -6.85
N VAL A 48 -4.53 4.83 -6.46
CA VAL A 48 -4.96 6.16 -6.88
C VAL A 48 -4.00 6.68 -7.95
N PRO A 49 -4.49 7.27 -9.05
CA PRO A 49 -3.65 7.90 -10.07
C PRO A 49 -2.81 9.05 -9.49
N ALA A 50 -1.54 9.14 -9.89
CA ALA A 50 -0.59 10.10 -9.32
C ALA A 50 -1.01 11.56 -9.60
N GLU A 51 -1.70 11.82 -10.71
CA GLU A 51 -2.24 13.13 -11.07
C GLU A 51 -3.30 13.66 -10.08
N LYS A 52 -3.95 12.77 -9.32
CA LYS A 52 -4.91 13.13 -8.26
C LYS A 52 -4.27 13.28 -6.88
N LEU A 53 -2.97 12.99 -6.77
CA LEU A 53 -2.23 13.03 -5.51
C LEU A 53 -1.18 14.13 -5.58
N ASN A 54 -1.38 15.21 -4.82
CA ASN A 54 -0.42 16.29 -4.75
C ASN A 54 0.54 16.10 -3.56
N PHE A 55 1.69 15.49 -3.83
CA PHE A 55 2.77 15.31 -2.86
C PHE A 55 3.73 16.51 -2.78
N SER A 56 3.41 17.66 -3.38
CA SER A 56 4.31 18.81 -3.43
C SER A 56 4.41 19.52 -2.06
N GLY A 57 5.64 19.70 -1.55
CA GLY A 57 5.93 20.40 -0.29
C GLY A 57 6.16 19.48 0.92
N ASN A 58 5.99 19.99 2.14
CA ASN A 58 6.11 19.23 3.40
C ASN A 58 4.85 18.39 3.75
N ALA A 59 3.95 18.15 2.79
CA ALA A 59 2.65 17.52 3.02
C ALA A 59 2.67 15.99 2.88
N LEU A 60 3.76 15.35 3.32
CA LEU A 60 3.91 13.90 3.33
C LEU A 60 3.69 13.36 4.75
N PRO A 61 2.86 12.30 4.92
CA PRO A 61 1.95 11.68 3.96
C PRO A 61 0.69 12.53 3.67
N ILE A 62 -0.05 12.18 2.61
CA ILE A 62 -1.40 12.72 2.37
C ILE A 62 -2.39 11.91 3.20
N GLU A 63 -3.24 12.59 3.95
CA GLU A 63 -4.35 11.99 4.69
C GLU A 63 -5.58 11.84 3.79
N LEU A 64 -6.05 10.60 3.61
CA LEU A 64 -7.25 10.28 2.83
C LEU A 64 -8.37 9.74 3.71
N GLU A 65 -9.60 10.02 3.30
CA GLU A 65 -10.76 9.35 3.85
C GLU A 65 -10.81 7.91 3.33
N TYR A 66 -11.17 6.97 4.19
CA TYR A 66 -11.26 5.56 3.83
C TYR A 66 -12.39 4.84 4.54
N GLY A 67 -12.71 3.66 4.03
CA GLY A 67 -13.63 2.73 4.66
C GLY A 67 -13.60 1.36 4.00
N PHE A 68 -14.57 0.54 4.38
CA PHE A 68 -14.80 -0.77 3.79
C PHE A 68 -16.22 -0.89 3.27
N ARG A 69 -16.37 -1.65 2.19
CA ARG A 69 -17.66 -2.09 1.69
C ARG A 69 -17.81 -3.56 2.02
N MET A 70 -18.76 -3.82 2.90
CA MET A 70 -19.11 -5.12 3.45
C MET A 70 -20.63 -5.26 3.35
N ASP A 71 -21.12 -5.38 2.12
CA ASP A 71 -22.56 -5.29 1.80
C ASP A 71 -23.17 -3.95 2.29
N ASN A 72 -24.20 -4.00 3.14
CA ASN A 72 -24.92 -2.83 3.66
C ASN A 72 -24.50 -2.42 5.09
N VAL A 73 -23.31 -2.82 5.54
CA VAL A 73 -22.80 -2.46 6.88
C VAL A 73 -22.31 -1.00 6.86
N ALA A 74 -23.13 -0.07 7.35
CA ALA A 74 -22.83 1.37 7.33
C ALA A 74 -21.69 1.78 8.29
N GLN A 75 -21.55 1.07 9.41
CA GLN A 75 -20.55 1.40 10.45
C GLN A 75 -19.09 1.25 10.00
N VAL A 76 -18.83 0.47 8.95
CA VAL A 76 -17.47 0.29 8.40
C VAL A 76 -17.18 1.25 7.23
N GLN A 77 -18.16 2.08 6.86
CA GLN A 77 -18.01 3.11 5.84
C GLN A 77 -17.56 4.42 6.49
N ASN A 78 -16.81 5.24 5.75
CA ASN A 78 -16.30 6.54 6.19
C ASN A 78 -15.62 6.48 7.57
N LEU A 79 -14.74 5.48 7.79
CA LEU A 79 -14.08 5.28 9.08
C LEU A 79 -13.32 6.51 9.55
N SER A 80 -12.79 7.29 8.61
CA SER A 80 -12.11 8.56 8.87
C SER A 80 -12.97 9.64 9.54
N SER A 81 -14.30 9.55 9.49
CA SER A 81 -15.18 10.48 10.20
C SER A 81 -15.28 10.19 11.70
N ASN A 82 -14.85 9.00 12.14
CA ASN A 82 -14.81 8.63 13.54
C ASN A 82 -13.45 9.04 14.15
N PRO A 83 -13.41 9.89 15.18
CA PRO A 83 -12.16 10.29 15.84
C PRO A 83 -11.34 9.12 16.41
N GLY A 84 -11.97 7.96 16.62
CA GLY A 84 -11.31 6.73 17.06
C GLY A 84 -10.45 6.04 15.98
N HIS A 85 -10.50 6.51 14.74
CA HIS A 85 -9.71 5.99 13.63
C HIS A 85 -8.82 7.08 13.02
N SER A 86 -7.53 6.78 12.86
CA SER A 86 -6.62 7.62 12.08
C SER A 86 -7.04 7.62 10.61
N LYS A 87 -6.85 8.74 9.92
CA LYS A 87 -7.02 8.78 8.46
C LYS A 87 -6.03 7.85 7.75
N PHE A 88 -6.33 7.53 6.50
CA PHE A 88 -5.46 6.67 5.69
C PHE A 88 -4.28 7.48 5.16
N MET A 89 -3.06 7.09 5.52
CA MET A 89 -1.84 7.78 5.12
C MET A 89 -1.35 7.24 3.77
N MET A 90 -1.46 8.05 2.72
CA MET A 90 -0.95 7.75 1.39
C MET A 90 0.42 8.41 1.17
N TYR A 91 1.38 7.59 0.75
CA TYR A 91 2.75 7.98 0.48
C TYR A 91 3.02 7.95 -1.04
N PRO A 92 3.99 8.75 -1.53
CA PRO A 92 4.42 8.70 -2.92
C PRO A 92 5.04 7.33 -3.25
N ASP A 93 5.01 6.98 -4.53
CA ASP A 93 5.69 5.77 -5.01
C ASP A 93 7.22 5.87 -4.76
N PRO A 94 7.88 4.73 -4.49
CA PRO A 94 9.33 4.68 -4.34
C PRO A 94 10.03 5.02 -5.66
N ILE A 95 11.11 5.78 -5.57
CA ILE A 95 11.98 6.10 -6.71
C ILE A 95 13.29 5.36 -6.52
N TYR A 96 13.60 4.42 -7.41
CA TYR A 96 14.87 3.70 -7.38
C TYR A 96 15.89 4.36 -8.30
N TYR A 97 17.11 4.57 -7.81
CA TYR A 97 18.18 5.15 -8.60
C TYR A 97 18.96 4.08 -9.36
N PRO A 98 19.30 4.33 -10.63
CA PRO A 98 20.17 3.44 -11.37
C PRO A 98 21.57 3.42 -10.76
N PHE A 99 22.26 2.30 -10.94
CA PHE A 99 23.67 2.18 -10.56
C PHE A 99 24.53 3.24 -11.25
N SER A 100 25.41 3.89 -10.48
CA SER A 100 26.27 4.98 -10.98
C SER A 100 27.44 4.47 -11.83
N GLU A 101 27.69 3.16 -11.79
CA GLU A 101 28.69 2.47 -12.59
C GLU A 101 28.39 2.53 -14.09
N LYS A 102 29.44 2.32 -14.91
CA LYS A 102 29.35 2.41 -16.37
C LYS A 102 28.25 1.50 -16.90
N ASN A 103 27.36 2.07 -17.72
CA ASN A 103 26.20 1.42 -18.32
C ASN A 103 25.13 0.92 -17.30
N GLY A 104 25.15 1.39 -16.05
CA GLY A 104 24.23 0.92 -15.01
C GLY A 104 24.49 -0.53 -14.62
N ILE A 105 25.70 -1.05 -14.88
CA ILE A 105 26.06 -2.44 -14.57
C ILE A 105 26.91 -2.44 -13.30
N LYS A 106 26.33 -2.98 -12.22
CA LYS A 106 27.04 -3.21 -10.96
C LYS A 106 27.59 -4.63 -10.93
N TYR A 107 28.90 -4.76 -11.09
CA TYR A 107 29.60 -6.04 -10.93
C TYR A 107 29.71 -6.35 -9.45
N PHE A 108 28.79 -7.19 -8.98
CA PHE A 108 28.67 -7.51 -7.58
C PHE A 108 29.50 -8.76 -7.21
N ARG A 109 30.47 -8.61 -6.28
CA ARG A 109 31.36 -9.69 -5.81
C ARG A 109 31.30 -9.97 -4.30
N ASN A 110 30.53 -9.20 -3.54
CA ASN A 110 30.41 -9.33 -2.08
C ASN A 110 29.07 -10.02 -1.70
N ASP A 111 28.69 -9.98 -0.42
CA ASP A 111 27.49 -10.66 0.10
C ASP A 111 26.21 -9.80 0.14
N TYR A 112 26.32 -8.46 0.08
CA TYR A 112 25.19 -7.50 0.14
C TYR A 112 25.10 -6.52 -1.05
N LEU A 113 23.98 -6.52 -1.78
CA LEU A 113 23.67 -5.56 -2.83
C LEU A 113 22.90 -4.35 -2.27
N THR A 114 23.43 -3.15 -2.45
CA THR A 114 22.75 -1.89 -2.08
C THR A 114 22.00 -1.30 -3.27
N ILE A 115 20.70 -1.03 -3.06
CA ILE A 115 19.83 -0.30 -3.98
C ILE A 115 19.47 1.05 -3.35
N ASP A 116 19.82 2.14 -4.03
CA ASP A 116 19.55 3.50 -3.57
C ASP A 116 18.24 4.04 -4.15
N GLY A 117 17.64 5.00 -3.46
CA GLY A 117 16.38 5.60 -3.90
C GLY A 117 15.79 6.62 -2.94
N MET A 118 14.56 7.04 -3.20
CA MET A 118 13.73 7.90 -2.35
C MET A 118 12.39 7.22 -2.05
N ASN A 119 11.80 7.55 -0.90
CA ASN A 119 10.49 7.06 -0.46
C ASN A 119 10.41 5.53 -0.36
N LEU A 120 11.54 4.87 -0.07
CA LEU A 120 11.62 3.41 -0.08
C LEU A 120 10.92 2.76 1.12
N ASP A 121 10.78 3.49 2.23
CA ASP A 121 10.32 3.02 3.55
C ASP A 121 9.05 3.74 4.05
N GLY A 122 8.35 4.50 3.20
CA GLY A 122 7.17 5.29 3.60
C GLY A 122 5.98 4.42 4.03
N ALA A 123 5.41 3.68 3.08
CA ALA A 123 4.33 2.71 3.34
C ALA A 123 4.75 1.26 3.07
N SER A 124 5.98 1.06 2.58
CA SER A 124 6.51 -0.24 2.16
C SER A 124 7.40 -0.84 3.23
N GLN A 125 7.30 -2.16 3.42
CA GLN A 125 8.24 -2.94 4.22
C GLN A 125 9.13 -3.77 3.30
N GLU A 126 10.24 -4.32 3.83
CA GLU A 126 11.19 -5.15 3.08
C GLU A 126 10.49 -6.31 2.34
N SER A 127 9.54 -6.97 3.00
CA SER A 127 8.72 -8.06 2.43
C SER A 127 7.82 -7.64 1.24
N ASN A 128 7.69 -6.34 0.96
CA ASN A 128 6.95 -5.82 -0.18
C ASN A 128 7.85 -5.47 -1.37
N VAL A 129 9.17 -5.58 -1.22
CA VAL A 129 10.14 -5.29 -2.28
C VAL A 129 10.59 -6.59 -2.92
N VAL A 130 10.42 -6.66 -4.25
CA VAL A 130 10.80 -7.81 -5.06
C VAL A 130 11.84 -7.37 -6.08
N ILE A 131 13.03 -7.96 -6.01
CA ILE A 131 14.13 -7.64 -6.94
C ILE A 131 14.36 -8.86 -7.86
N PRO A 132 13.92 -8.80 -9.13
CA PRO A 132 14.28 -9.81 -10.10
C PRO A 132 15.75 -9.64 -10.53
N ILE A 133 16.53 -10.72 -10.44
CA ILE A 133 17.91 -10.81 -10.95
C ILE A 133 17.93 -11.91 -12.02
N GLY A 134 18.06 -11.51 -13.29
CA GLY A 134 17.96 -12.44 -14.41
C GLY A 134 16.58 -13.11 -14.49
N THR A 135 16.53 -14.44 -14.45
CA THR A 135 15.27 -15.23 -14.39
C THR A 135 14.86 -15.63 -12.96
N SER A 136 15.56 -15.14 -11.94
CA SER A 136 15.29 -15.45 -10.53
C SER A 136 14.76 -14.22 -9.77
N CYS A 137 14.02 -14.45 -8.71
CA CYS A 137 13.32 -13.43 -7.94
C CYS A 137 13.74 -13.52 -6.48
N PHE A 138 14.34 -12.47 -5.91
CA PHE A 138 14.65 -12.41 -4.49
C PHE A 138 13.58 -11.57 -3.77
N ILE A 139 13.06 -12.12 -2.66
CA ILE A 139 12.15 -11.46 -1.72
C ILE A 139 12.93 -11.30 -0.42
N PHE A 140 12.97 -10.09 0.14
CA PHE A 140 13.57 -9.87 1.46
C PHE A 140 12.65 -10.46 2.53
N ASN A 141 13.19 -11.31 3.41
CA ASN A 141 12.49 -11.98 4.51
C ASN A 141 12.77 -11.26 5.83
#